data_AF-A0A383AJ54-F1
#
_entry.id   AF-A0A383AJ54-F1
#
_cell.length_a   1.000
_cell.length_b   1.000
_cell.length_c   1.000
_cell.angle_alpha   90.00
_cell.angle_beta   90.00
_cell.angle_gamma   90.00
#
_symmetry.space_group_name_H-M   'P 1'
#
loop_
_entity.id
_entity.type
_entity.pdbx_description
1 polymer ?
#
loop_
_entity_poly.entity_id
_entity_poly.type
_entity_poly.pdbx_seq_one_letter_code
_entity_poly.pdbx_strand_id
1 'polypeptide(L)'
;MRELWTEKYRPTSIETYVFRDDKQKQQVSGWLGDGALPHLLFSGAPGTGKTTLAKVLLQELDVDPMDVLEINASNENNVDTIRNKITNFSGTMPFGDMKYVLLDEADYITPNGQAALR
;
A
#
# COMPACT_ATOMS: atom_id res chain seq x y z
N MET A 1 -4.26 -12.93 -26.74
CA MET A 1 -4.89 -11.98 -25.80
C MET A 1 -4.13 -10.67 -25.89
N ARG A 2 -4.78 -9.50 -25.96
CA ARG A 2 -4.06 -8.21 -25.95
C ARG A 2 -3.70 -7.90 -24.50
N GLU A 3 -2.41 -7.66 -24.25
CA GLU A 3 -1.88 -7.35 -22.92
C GLU A 3 -1.74 -5.83 -22.76
N LEU A 4 -2.19 -5.29 -21.63
CA LEU A 4 -2.03 -3.86 -21.32
C LEU A 4 -0.56 -3.59 -20.95
N TRP A 5 0.09 -2.72 -21.70
CA TRP A 5 1.51 -2.40 -21.45
C TRP A 5 1.74 -1.78 -20.07
N THR A 6 0.76 -1.05 -19.55
CA THR A 6 0.80 -0.47 -18.20
C THR A 6 0.91 -1.51 -17.10
N GLU A 7 0.34 -2.70 -17.31
CA GLU A 7 0.46 -3.83 -16.38
C GLU A 7 1.71 -4.66 -16.66
N LYS A 8 1.97 -4.92 -17.95
CA LYS A 8 3.15 -5.68 -18.39
C LYS A 8 4.46 -5.10 -17.90
N TYR A 9 4.58 -3.77 -17.92
CA TYR A 9 5.78 -3.03 -17.54
C TYR A 9 5.63 -2.34 -16.18
N ARG A 10 4.63 -2.73 -15.37
CA ARG A 10 4.51 -2.23 -14.00
C ARG A 10 5.76 -2.66 -13.22
N PRO A 11 6.50 -1.73 -12.57
CA PRO A 11 7.64 -2.09 -11.75
C PRO A 11 7.31 -3.13 -10.68
N THR A 12 8.19 -4.10 -10.50
CA THR A 12 8.08 -5.21 -9.53
C THR A 12 9.24 -5.24 -8.53
N SER A 13 10.11 -4.23 -8.57
CA SER A 13 11.24 -4.09 -7.65
C SER A 13 11.66 -2.62 -7.56
N ILE A 14 12.43 -2.29 -6.53
CA ILE A 14 13.00 -0.95 -6.33
C ILE A 14 13.99 -0.59 -7.44
N GLU A 15 14.68 -1.58 -8.00
CA GLU A 15 15.61 -1.38 -9.11
C GLU A 15 14.90 -0.92 -10.39
N THR A 16 13.69 -1.41 -10.63
CA THR A 16 12.87 -1.08 -11.81
C THR A 16 11.93 0.11 -11.58
N TYR A 17 11.80 0.57 -10.33
CA TYR A 17 10.98 1.72 -9.98
C TYR A 17 11.70 3.05 -10.26
N VAL A 18 11.04 3.95 -10.97
CA VAL A 18 11.56 5.30 -11.25
C VAL A 18 11.11 6.26 -10.15
N PHE A 19 12.05 6.72 -9.33
CA PHE A 19 11.80 7.69 -8.28
C PHE A 19 11.60 9.10 -8.82
N ARG A 20 10.80 9.90 -8.10
CA ARG A 20 10.59 11.32 -8.43
C ARG A 20 11.88 12.13 -8.27
N ASP A 21 12.63 11.86 -7.22
CA ASP A 21 13.87 12.55 -6.86
C ASP A 21 14.73 11.65 -5.94
N ASP A 22 16.00 12.03 -5.76
CA ASP A 22 16.94 11.30 -4.90
C ASP A 22 16.51 11.26 -3.43
N LYS A 23 15.75 12.26 -2.99
CA LYS A 23 15.26 12.32 -1.60
C LYS A 23 14.23 11.23 -1.35
N GLN A 24 13.29 11.02 -2.26
CA GLN A 24 12.32 9.93 -2.19
C GLN A 24 13.04 8.57 -2.21
N LYS A 25 14.05 8.43 -3.07
CA LYS A 25 14.86 7.21 -3.13
C LYS A 25 15.55 6.91 -1.80
N GLN A 26 16.24 7.90 -1.21
CA GLN A 26 16.90 7.76 0.08
C GLN A 26 15.91 7.42 1.21
N GLN A 27 14.74 8.05 1.23
CA GLN A 27 13.71 7.78 2.23
C GLN A 27 13.21 6.33 2.14
N VAL A 28 12.93 5.86 0.92
CA VAL A 28 12.51 4.48 0.67
C VAL A 28 13.60 3.48 1.05
N SER A 29 14.86 3.73 0.68
CA SER A 29 15.98 2.88 1.09
C SER A 29 16.16 2.83 2.61
N GLY A 30 15.89 3.93 3.32
CA GLY A 30 15.91 3.96 4.79
C GLY A 30 14.88 3.01 5.38
N TRP A 31 13.62 3.07 4.92
CA TRP A 31 12.56 2.17 5.40
C TRP A 31 12.87 0.69 5.15
N LEU A 32 13.45 0.36 3.99
CA LEU A 32 13.87 -1.01 3.70
C LEU A 32 15.03 -1.46 4.60
N GLY A 33 15.96 -0.56 4.90
CA GLY A 33 17.06 -0.83 5.84
C GLY A 33 16.58 -1.07 7.28
N ASP A 34 15.51 -0.40 7.69
CA ASP A 34 14.89 -0.58 9.01
C ASP A 34 14.07 -1.87 9.11
N GLY A 35 13.72 -2.50 7.98
CA GLY A 35 12.94 -3.74 7.92
C GLY A 35 11.44 -3.58 8.22
N ALA A 36 10.96 -2.35 8.40
CA ALA A 36 9.56 -2.05 8.67
C ALA A 36 9.16 -0.69 8.10
N LEU A 37 7.88 -0.56 7.73
CA LEU A 37 7.32 0.70 7.26
C LEU A 37 6.59 1.42 8.41
N PRO A 38 6.75 2.74 8.57
CA PRO A 38 5.80 3.52 9.36
C PRO A 38 4.44 3.55 8.64
N HIS A 39 3.41 4.16 9.25
CA HIS A 39 2.19 4.49 8.49
C HIS A 39 2.51 5.53 7.40
N LEU A 40 2.24 5.17 6.15
CA LEU A 40 2.56 5.98 4.97
C LEU A 40 1.30 6.54 4.32
N LEU A 41 1.39 7.78 3.85
CA LEU A 41 0.41 8.40 2.97
C LEU A 41 1.07 8.76 1.64
N PHE A 42 0.72 8.03 0.57
CA PHE A 42 1.15 8.37 -0.77
C PHE A 42 0.18 9.36 -1.41
N SER A 43 0.68 10.54 -1.78
CA SER A 43 -0.10 11.58 -2.44
C SER A 43 0.61 12.09 -3.69
N GLY A 44 -0.17 12.57 -4.67
CA GLY A 44 0.36 13.05 -5.96
C GLY A 44 -0.55 12.70 -7.14
N ALA A 45 -0.20 13.20 -8.31
CA ALA A 45 -0.99 13.06 -9.54
C ALA A 45 -1.23 11.57 -9.93
N PRO A 46 -2.29 11.28 -10.70
CA PRO A 46 -2.53 9.94 -11.27
C PRO A 46 -1.32 9.45 -12.09
N GLY A 47 -1.05 8.14 -12.07
CA GLY A 47 0.03 7.54 -12.88
C GLY A 47 1.46 7.79 -12.40
N THR A 48 1.66 8.37 -11.21
CA THR A 48 3.00 8.65 -10.63
C THR A 48 3.63 7.48 -9.87
N GLY A 49 3.02 6.29 -9.92
CA GLY A 49 3.59 5.08 -9.30
C GLY A 49 3.26 4.89 -7.81
N LYS A 50 2.30 5.63 -7.22
CA LYS A 50 1.93 5.50 -5.79
C LYS A 50 1.57 4.07 -5.36
N THR A 51 0.56 3.47 -6.01
CA THR A 51 0.13 2.10 -5.74
C THR A 51 1.24 1.10 -6.05
N THR A 52 1.99 1.32 -7.12
CA THR A 52 3.15 0.49 -7.49
C THR A 52 4.21 0.50 -6.40
N LEU A 53 4.57 1.67 -5.89
CA LEU A 53 5.59 1.81 -4.84
C LEU A 53 5.16 1.09 -3.55
N ALA A 54 3.88 1.22 -3.17
CA ALA A 54 3.34 0.49 -2.02
C ALA A 54 3.54 -1.03 -2.15
N LYS A 55 3.22 -1.59 -3.33
CA LYS A 55 3.34 -3.03 -3.62
C LYS A 55 4.80 -3.48 -3.68
N VAL A 56 5.66 -2.68 -4.31
CA VAL A 56 7.10 -2.94 -4.37
C VAL A 56 7.71 -2.94 -2.96
N LEU A 57 7.36 -1.98 -2.09
CA LEU A 57 7.87 -1.95 -0.71
C LEU A 57 7.51 -3.24 0.07
N LEU A 58 6.28 -3.71 -0.02
CA LEU A 58 5.85 -4.94 0.65
C LEU A 58 6.58 -6.18 0.10
N GLN A 59 6.85 -6.21 -1.20
CA GLN A 59 7.61 -7.28 -1.83
C GLN A 59 9.09 -7.27 -1.41
N GLU A 60 9.73 -6.10 -1.34
CA GLU A 60 11.13 -5.97 -0.92
C GLU A 60 11.35 -6.29 0.56
N LEU A 61 10.31 -6.10 1.37
CA LEU A 61 10.29 -6.51 2.78
C LEU A 61 9.91 -8.00 2.97
N ASP A 62 9.71 -8.74 1.89
CA ASP A 62 9.33 -10.16 1.90
C ASP A 62 8.10 -10.44 2.78
N VAL A 63 7.10 -9.54 2.72
CA VAL A 63 5.88 -9.66 3.52
C VAL A 63 5.03 -10.82 3.00
N ASP A 64 4.58 -11.70 3.91
CA ASP A 64 3.67 -12.78 3.55
C ASP A 64 2.38 -12.20 2.93
N PRO A 65 1.92 -12.69 1.77
CA PRO A 65 0.70 -12.20 1.14
C PRO A 65 -0.55 -12.29 2.05
N MET A 66 -0.58 -13.21 3.01
CA MET A 66 -1.65 -13.36 4.00
C MET A 66 -1.61 -12.28 5.09
N ASP A 67 -0.48 -11.58 5.23
CA ASP A 67 -0.29 -10.44 6.11
C ASP A 67 -0.50 -9.10 5.38
N VAL A 68 -1.06 -9.12 4.16
CA VAL A 68 -1.46 -7.92 3.42
C VAL A 68 -2.98 -7.89 3.19
N LEU A 69 -3.62 -6.81 3.67
CA LEU A 69 -5.01 -6.49 3.34
C LEU A 69 -5.06 -5.30 2.38
N GLU A 70 -5.42 -5.53 1.11
CA GLU A 70 -5.66 -4.48 0.12
C GLU A 70 -7.15 -4.13 0.06
N ILE A 71 -7.48 -2.84 0.21
CA ILE A 71 -8.83 -2.30 0.04
C ILE A 71 -8.73 -1.13 -0.95
N ASN A 72 -9.45 -1.21 -2.06
CA ASN A 72 -9.63 -0.06 -2.94
C ASN A 72 -10.90 0.69 -2.51
N ALA A 73 -10.73 1.90 -1.98
CA ALA A 73 -11.79 2.67 -1.38
C ALA A 73 -12.76 3.30 -2.39
N SER A 74 -12.47 3.33 -3.69
CA SER A 74 -13.47 3.75 -4.69
C SER A 74 -14.49 2.65 -5.01
N ASN A 75 -14.10 1.38 -4.82
CA ASN A 75 -15.00 0.23 -4.94
C ASN A 75 -15.73 -0.05 -3.62
N GLU A 76 -15.02 0.05 -2.48
CA GLU A 76 -15.55 -0.21 -1.15
C GLU A 76 -15.39 1.01 -0.24
N ASN A 77 -16.39 1.90 -0.20
CA ASN A 77 -16.33 3.15 0.58
C ASN A 77 -17.24 3.16 1.83
N ASN A 78 -17.96 2.07 2.10
CA ASN A 78 -18.77 1.97 3.32
C ASN A 78 -17.84 1.88 4.53
N VAL A 79 -17.92 2.89 5.39
CA VAL A 79 -17.08 3.05 6.58
C VAL A 79 -17.12 1.84 7.50
N ASP A 80 -18.32 1.31 7.77
CA ASP A 80 -18.47 0.18 8.69
C ASP A 80 -17.90 -1.10 8.06
N THR A 81 -18.04 -1.27 6.74
CA THR A 81 -17.42 -2.38 6.01
C THR A 81 -15.89 -2.33 6.08
N ILE A 82 -15.28 -1.17 5.77
CA ILE A 82 -13.82 -0.99 5.84
C ILE A 82 -13.32 -1.22 7.27
N ARG A 83 -13.97 -0.59 8.26
CA ARG A 83 -13.62 -0.75 9.68
C ARG A 83 -13.66 -2.22 10.10
N ASN A 84 -14.75 -2.92 9.80
CA ASN A 84 -14.89 -4.33 10.18
C ASN A 84 -13.82 -5.22 9.55
N LYS A 85 -13.49 -5.01 8.26
CA LYS A 85 -12.41 -5.76 7.59
C LYS A 85 -11.06 -5.52 8.25
N ILE A 86 -10.71 -4.25 8.49
CA ILE A 86 -9.43 -3.88 9.10
C ILE A 86 -9.34 -4.42 10.54
N THR A 87 -10.37 -4.22 11.36
CA THR A 87 -10.38 -4.71 12.75
C THR A 87 -10.24 -6.23 12.82
N ASN A 88 -10.98 -6.98 11.99
CA ASN A 88 -10.90 -8.44 11.96
C ASN A 88 -9.54 -8.93 11.48
N PHE A 89 -8.97 -8.28 10.47
CA PHE A 89 -7.66 -8.62 9.93
C PHE A 89 -6.54 -8.36 10.95
N SER A 90 -6.52 -7.17 11.54
CA SER A 90 -5.54 -6.77 12.55
C SER A 90 -5.68 -7.55 13.87
N GLY A 91 -6.86 -8.10 14.16
CA GLY A 91 -7.12 -8.87 15.38
C GLY A 91 -6.63 -10.33 15.35
N THR A 92 -6.15 -10.82 14.21
CA THR A 92 -5.62 -12.19 14.07
C THR A 92 -4.09 -12.19 14.15
N MET A 93 -3.47 -13.32 14.49
CA MET A 93 -1.99 -13.44 14.50
C MET A 93 -1.42 -13.29 13.07
N PRO A 94 -0.27 -12.62 12.88
CA PRO A 94 0.45 -12.61 11.62
C PRO A 94 1.14 -13.94 11.34
N PHE A 95 1.46 -14.17 10.07
CA PHE A 95 2.34 -15.26 9.65
C PHE A 95 3.81 -14.88 9.76
N GLY A 96 4.15 -13.63 9.42
CA GLY A 96 5.44 -12.99 9.62
C GLY A 96 5.45 -12.06 10.84
N ASP A 97 6.23 -10.99 10.76
CA ASP A 97 6.46 -10.08 11.90
C ASP A 97 5.31 -9.09 12.13
N MET A 98 4.68 -8.60 11.05
CA MET A 98 3.65 -7.55 11.11
C MET A 98 2.71 -7.61 9.91
N LYS A 99 1.47 -7.15 10.13
CA LYS A 99 0.45 -6.98 9.09
C LYS A 99 0.44 -5.59 8.48
N TYR A 100 0.11 -5.53 7.21
CA TYR A 100 0.01 -4.31 6.43
C TYR A 100 -1.39 -4.15 5.83
N VAL A 101 -1.94 -2.95 5.95
CA VAL A 101 -3.21 -2.56 5.31
C VAL A 101 -2.91 -1.52 4.24
N LEU A 102 -3.21 -1.86 2.99
CA LEU A 102 -3.10 -0.96 1.85
C LEU A 102 -4.48 -0.42 1.50
N LEU A 103 -4.71 0.86 1.82
CA LEU A 103 -5.92 1.60 1.41
C LEU A 103 -5.62 2.37 0.14
N ASP A 104 -5.99 1.81 -1.02
CA ASP A 104 -5.86 2.49 -2.30
C ASP A 104 -7.06 3.42 -2.52
N GLU A 105 -6.85 4.53 -3.26
CA GLU A 105 -7.87 5.56 -3.51
C GLU A 105 -8.54 6.08 -2.22
N ALA A 106 -7.76 6.21 -1.15
CA ALA A 106 -8.23 6.58 0.19
C ALA A 106 -8.92 7.96 0.27
N ASP A 107 -8.78 8.79 -0.76
CA ASP A 107 -9.51 10.04 -0.93
C ASP A 107 -11.03 9.83 -1.12
N TYR A 108 -11.47 8.62 -1.49
CA TYR A 108 -12.88 8.24 -1.52
C TYR A 108 -13.46 7.89 -0.13
N ILE A 109 -12.64 7.82 0.91
CA ILE A 109 -13.10 7.55 2.28
C ILE A 109 -13.70 8.83 2.88
N THR A 110 -14.95 8.73 3.34
CA THR A 110 -15.64 9.86 4.00
C THR A 110 -14.89 10.33 5.26
N PRO A 111 -15.04 11.60 5.70
CA PRO A 111 -14.40 12.10 6.91
C PRO A 111 -14.72 11.27 8.17
N ASN A 112 -15.96 10.82 8.31
CA ASN A 112 -16.37 9.91 9.39
C ASN A 112 -15.65 8.55 9.29
N GLY A 113 -15.41 8.09 8.06
CA GLY A 113 -14.60 6.91 7.77
C GLY A 113 -13.13 7.08 8.15
N GLN A 114 -12.54 8.24 7.88
CA GLN A 114 -11.17 8.49 8.30
C GLN A 114 -11.06 8.56 9.83
N ALA A 115 -12.03 9.18 10.51
CA ALA A 115 -12.09 9.22 11.97
C ALA A 115 -12.28 7.82 12.60
N ALA A 116 -12.97 6.93 11.89
CA ALA A 116 -13.19 5.54 12.28
C ALA A 116 -11.93 4.67 12.29
N LEU A 117 -10.87 5.10 11.60
CA LEU A 117 -9.61 4.39 11.39
C LEU A 117 -8.46 4.95 12.24
N ARG A 118 -8.74 5.97 13.07
CA ARG A 118 -7.79 6.54 14.01
C ARG A 118 -7.65 5.71 15.28
#